data_AF-G2FJ11-F1
#
_entry.id   AF-G2FJ11-F1
#
_cell.length_a   1.000
_cell.length_b   1.000
_cell.length_c   1.000
_cell.angle_alpha   90.00
_cell.angle_beta   90.00
_cell.angle_gamma   90.00
#
_symmetry.space_group_name_H-M   'P 1'
#
loop_
_entity.id
_entity.type
_entity.pdbx_description
1 polymer ?
#
loop_
_entity_poly.entity_id
_entity_poly.type
_entity_poly.pdbx_seq_one_letter_code
_entity_poly.pdbx_strand_id
1 'polypeptide(L)' 'MLKSFWLLGGLLLLAACSENDTMQVEYFGYQDCKRKLAAKYEKQGSQPAAADMKAKAECKRQFKR' A
#
# COMPACT_ATOMS: atom_id res chain seq x y z
N MET A 1 -38.79 -27.49 -24.75
CA MET A 1 -38.75 -27.17 -23.31
C MET A 1 -37.30 -27.21 -22.84
N LEU A 2 -36.53 -26.14 -23.01
CA LEU A 2 -35.13 -26.07 -22.54
C LEU A 2 -34.83 -24.59 -22.22
N LYS A 3 -35.31 -24.09 -21.09
CA LYS A 3 -35.24 -22.65 -20.77
C LYS A 3 -34.71 -22.30 -19.37
N SER A 4 -34.26 -23.28 -18.58
CA SER A 4 -34.08 -23.06 -17.13
C SER A 4 -32.69 -23.40 -16.56
N PHE A 5 -31.68 -23.69 -17.39
CA PHE A 5 -30.37 -24.14 -16.87
C PHE A 5 -29.27 -23.07 -16.77
N TRP A 6 -29.59 -21.80 -16.97
CA TRP A 6 -28.59 -20.70 -17.05
C TRP A 6 -28.56 -19.76 -15.83
N LEU A 7 -29.21 -20.10 -14.71
CA LEU A 7 -29.33 -19.19 -13.55
C LEU A 7 -28.48 -19.58 -12.32
N LEU A 8 -27.77 -20.73 -12.35
CA LEU A 8 -27.01 -21.22 -11.18
C LEU A 8 -25.49 -20.96 -11.22
N GLY A 9 -24.94 -20.43 -12.32
CA GLY A 9 -23.48 -20.26 -12.47
C GLY A 9 -22.91 -18.90 -12.04
N GLY A 10 -23.76 -17.89 -11.80
CA GLY A 10 -23.30 -16.50 -11.62
C GLY A 10 -22.90 -16.10 -10.20
N LEU A 11 -23.22 -16.90 -9.19
CA LEU A 11 -23.13 -16.46 -7.78
C LEU A 11 -21.79 -16.77 -7.09
N LEU A 12 -20.88 -17.54 -7.72
CA LEU A 12 -19.61 -17.98 -7.11
C LEU A 12 -18.39 -17.10 -7.49
N LEU A 13 -18.57 -16.07 -8.32
CA LEU A 13 -17.47 -15.23 -8.82
C LEU A 13 -17.15 -13.99 -7.95
N LEU A 14 -17.94 -13.72 -6.90
CA LEU A 14 -17.75 -12.53 -6.04
C LEU A 14 -16.81 -12.77 -4.84
N ALA A 15 -16.40 -14.01 -4.58
CA ALA A 15 -15.56 -14.35 -3.42
C ALA A 15 -14.04 -14.26 -3.70
N ALA A 16 -13.60 -13.97 -4.93
CA ALA A 16 -12.18 -13.98 -5.31
C ALA A 16 -11.48 -12.61 -5.25
N CYS A 17 -12.13 -11.56 -4.72
CA CYS A 17 -11.63 -10.18 -4.82
C CYS A 17 -10.91 -9.62 -3.57
N SER A 18 -10.40 -10.45 -2.64
CA SER A 18 -9.85 -9.91 -1.38
C SER A 18 -8.55 -10.53 -0.88
N GLU A 19 -7.71 -11.08 -1.75
CA GLU A 19 -6.42 -11.66 -1.33
C GLU A 19 -5.19 -10.77 -1.60
N ASN A 20 -5.36 -9.55 -2.12
CA ASN A 20 -4.23 -8.73 -2.58
C ASN A 20 -4.13 -7.32 -1.96
N ASP A 21 -4.85 -7.05 -0.88
CA ASP A 21 -4.85 -5.75 -0.21
C ASP A 21 -3.64 -5.55 0.72
N THR A 22 -3.11 -6.62 1.31
CA THR A 22 -2.06 -6.52 2.34
C THR A 22 -0.73 -6.01 1.80
N MET A 23 -0.29 -6.48 0.62
CA MET A 23 0.95 -5.99 0.00
C MET A 23 0.85 -4.54 -0.47
N GLN A 24 -0.31 -4.12 -0.98
CA GLN A 24 -0.51 -2.74 -1.43
C GLN A 24 -0.49 -1.78 -0.24
N VAL A 25 -1.17 -2.13 0.86
CA VAL A 25 -1.21 -1.32 2.07
C VAL A 25 0.18 -1.08 2.67
N GLU A 26 1.06 -2.09 2.72
CA GLU A 26 2.43 -1.92 3.21
C GLU A 26 3.30 -1.04 2.29
N TYR A 27 3.18 -1.18 0.96
CA TYR A 27 3.94 -0.34 0.03
C TYR A 27 3.50 1.12 0.06
N PHE A 28 2.19 1.38 0.01
CA PHE A 28 1.66 2.74 0.08
C PHE A 28 1.95 3.38 1.44
N GLY A 29 1.83 2.62 2.54
CA GLY A 29 2.18 3.08 3.89
C GLY A 29 3.66 3.49 4.01
N TYR A 30 4.57 2.70 3.46
CA TYR A 30 5.99 3.03 3.46
C TYR A 30 6.30 4.30 2.66
N GLN A 31 5.72 4.47 1.47
CA GLN A 31 5.95 5.67 0.64
C GLN A 31 5.39 6.93 1.31
N ASP A 32 4.21 6.83 1.93
CA ASP A 32 3.61 7.94 2.66
C ASP A 32 4.41 8.34 3.90
N CYS A 33 4.89 7.36 4.65
CA CYS A 33 5.82 7.59 5.76
C CYS A 33 7.04 8.37 5.29
N LYS A 34 7.69 7.90 4.21
CA LYS A 34 8.92 8.49 3.69
C LYS A 34 8.70 9.94 3.26
N ARG A 35 7.61 10.21 2.53
CA ARG A 35 7.26 11.55 2.07
C ARG A 35 7.00 12.52 3.23
N LYS A 36 6.25 12.09 4.25
CA LYS A 36 5.92 12.93 5.41
C LYS A 36 7.17 13.25 6.25
N LEU A 37 8.02 12.25 6.50
CA LEU A 37 9.25 12.45 7.27
C LEU A 37 10.30 13.25 6.51
N ALA A 38 10.47 13.03 5.21
CA ALA A 38 11.39 13.82 4.40
C ALA A 38 11.02 15.31 4.45
N ALA A 39 9.75 15.64 4.20
CA ALA A 39 9.25 17.02 4.31
C ALA A 39 9.42 17.61 5.73
N LYS A 40 9.31 16.80 6.78
CA LYS A 40 9.57 17.23 8.17
C LYS A 40 11.05 17.57 8.37
N TYR A 41 11.96 16.71 7.91
CA TYR A 41 13.40 16.93 8.04
C TYR A 41 13.90 18.11 7.19
N GLU A 42 13.33 18.32 6.00
CA GLU A 42 13.58 19.51 5.19
C GLU A 42 13.15 20.79 5.90
N LYS A 43 11.96 20.81 6.51
CA LYS A 43 11.50 21.93 7.35
C LYS A 43 12.37 22.18 8.58
N GLN A 44 13.10 21.17 9.04
CA GLN A 44 14.09 21.27 10.13
C GLN A 44 15.48 21.70 9.63
N GLY A 45 15.62 22.04 8.35
CA GLY A 45 16.88 22.50 7.76
C GLY A 45 17.81 21.38 7.28
N SER A 46 17.35 20.13 7.23
CA SER A 46 18.13 19.07 6.55
C SER A 46 18.10 19.28 5.05
N GLN A 47 19.23 19.04 4.37
CA GLN A 47 19.27 19.01 2.91
C GLN A 47 18.34 17.91 2.37
N PRO A 48 17.69 18.09 1.20
CA PRO A 48 16.71 17.15 0.67
C PRO A 48 17.20 15.69 0.61
N ALA A 49 18.45 15.47 0.16
CA ALA A 49 19.04 14.14 0.12
C ALA A 49 19.24 13.53 1.52
N ALA A 50 19.67 14.33 2.50
CA ALA A 50 19.84 13.88 3.88
C ALA A 50 18.49 13.62 4.57
N ALA A 51 17.48 14.43 4.26
CA ALA A 51 16.11 14.28 4.74
C ALA A 51 15.46 12.99 4.21
N ASP A 52 15.62 12.69 2.92
CA ASP A 52 15.14 11.44 2.32
C ASP A 52 15.85 10.22 2.92
N MET A 53 17.18 10.27 3.11
CA MET A 53 17.93 9.18 3.73
C MET A 53 17.48 8.92 5.18
N LYS A 54 17.28 9.97 5.98
CA LYS A 54 16.75 9.85 7.34
C LYS A 54 15.33 9.28 7.35
N ALA A 55 14.45 9.80 6.51
CA ALA A 55 13.07 9.33 6.38
C ALA A 55 13.03 7.86 5.95
N LYS A 56 13.86 7.46 4.99
CA LYS A 56 14.00 6.08 4.52
C LYS A 56 14.41 5.14 5.64
N ALA A 57 15.43 5.50 6.42
CA ALA A 57 15.92 4.68 7.53
C ALA A 57 14.85 4.49 8.62
N GLU A 58 14.11 5.55 8.93
CA GLU A 58 13.06 5.51 9.95
C GLU A 58 11.83 4.71 9.49
N CYS A 59 11.36 4.93 8.26
CA CYS A 59 10.24 4.16 7.70
C CYS A 59 10.58 2.68 7.50
N LYS A 60 11.83 2.35 7.15
CA LYS A 60 12.29 0.95 7.09
C LYS A 60 12.15 0.23 8.43
N ARG A 61 12.43 0.92 9.55
CA ARG A 61 12.25 0.36 10.90
C ARG A 61 10.78 0.09 11.22
N GLN A 62 9.88 0.97 10.79
CA GLN A 62 8.44 0.83 11.05
C GLN A 62 7.78 -0.24 10.18
N PHE A 63 8.24 -0.42 8.94
CA PHE A 63 7.65 -1.33 7.96
C PHE A 63 8.50 -2.59 7.66
N LYS A 64 9.45 -2.96 8.56
CA LYS A 64 10.34 -4.14 8.47
C LYS A 64 10.88 -4.44 7.05
N ARG A 65 11.47 -3.44 6.37
CA ARG A 65 12.02 -3.56 5.00
C ARG A 65 13.52 -3.30 4.89
#